data_AF-A0A8T1WPW1-F1
#
_entry.id   AF-A0A8T1WPW1-F1
#
_cell.length_a   1.000
_cell.length_b   1.000
_cell.length_c   1.000
_cell.angle_alpha   90.00
_cell.angle_beta   90.00
_cell.angle_gamma   90.00
#
_symmetry.space_group_name_H-M   'P 1'
#
loop_
_entity.id
_entity.type
_entity.pdbx_description
1 polymer ?
#
loop_
_entity_poly.entity_id
_entity_poly.type
_entity_poly.pdbx_seq_one_letter_code
_entity_poly.pdbx_strand_id
1 'polypeptide(L)'
;MFPQDAQGRISGYTVLEYLHQLQLSVRIARFVLERFAKDGGDKDDDMLSEKNYVSLITETIRASSHDLGLENDADFQQYYEIICARKLLLPHGIQHIRRRGLSIHEIVTSDRFAEFFRLMDGSIRDQFDQHRNAFHPILIRFIHRQYLQLDRDGNGMLSTSELQDYGKKRAFNPTGNSPTHDLTDAFISQVFAEVPTFDGEMDYHAYLDFTLLLNDFVSNAALRFFWGVLDFHKQGFLDAFTLDFFLRSLLEKIYVHEGRDDAPTIHRLRVS
;
A
#
# COMPACT_ATOMS: atom_id res chain seq x y z
N MET A 1 8.76 -15.84 23.07
CA MET A 1 9.05 -17.25 23.36
C MET A 1 8.76 -18.03 22.09
N PHE A 2 9.73 -18.78 21.54
CA PHE A 2 9.50 -19.51 20.29
C PHE A 2 8.41 -20.58 20.46
N PRO A 3 7.56 -20.81 19.44
CA PRO A 3 6.59 -21.90 19.49
C PRO A 3 7.35 -23.23 19.63
N GLN A 4 6.88 -24.05 20.58
CA GLN A 4 7.43 -25.37 20.87
C GLN A 4 6.49 -26.44 20.33
N ASP A 5 7.05 -27.55 19.86
CA ASP A 5 6.26 -28.74 19.58
C ASP A 5 5.73 -29.38 20.87
N ALA A 6 4.91 -30.43 20.73
CA ALA A 6 4.34 -31.16 21.88
C ALA A 6 5.41 -31.79 22.80
N GLN A 7 6.68 -31.83 22.38
CA GLN A 7 7.82 -32.33 23.14
C GLN A 7 8.71 -31.19 23.68
N GLY A 8 8.30 -29.93 23.56
CA GLY A 8 9.05 -28.78 24.05
C GLY A 8 10.22 -28.35 23.14
N ARG A 9 10.35 -28.92 21.94
CA ARG A 9 11.45 -28.62 21.01
C ARG A 9 11.12 -27.42 20.14
N ILE A 10 12.13 -26.62 19.84
CA ILE A 10 12.03 -25.46 18.96
C ILE A 10 12.60 -25.83 17.59
N SER A 11 11.92 -25.44 16.52
CA SER A 11 12.41 -25.61 15.16
C SER A 11 13.68 -24.79 14.92
N GLY A 12 14.76 -25.46 14.48
CA GLY A 12 16.00 -24.78 14.10
C GLY A 12 15.81 -23.76 12.98
N TYR A 13 14.88 -24.00 12.05
CA TYR A 13 14.52 -23.05 11.01
C TYR A 13 13.92 -21.76 11.58
N THR A 14 13.02 -21.88 12.56
CA THR A 14 12.40 -20.72 13.21
C THR A 14 13.43 -19.87 13.97
N VAL A 15 14.43 -20.52 14.59
CA VAL A 15 15.54 -19.80 15.24
C VAL A 15 16.42 -19.11 14.21
N LEU A 16 16.74 -19.78 13.09
CA LEU A 16 17.55 -19.20 12.01
C LEU A 16 16.85 -17.98 11.39
N GLU A 17 15.56 -18.08 11.08
CA GLU A 17 14.76 -16.96 10.56
C GLU A 17 14.75 -15.77 11.52
N TYR A 18 14.59 -16.02 12.82
CA TYR A 18 14.65 -14.99 13.84
C TYR A 18 16.02 -14.31 13.91
N LEU A 19 17.11 -15.07 13.85
CA LEU A 19 18.47 -14.53 13.83
C LEU A 19 18.72 -13.69 12.58
N HIS A 20 18.26 -14.14 11.41
CA HIS A 20 18.33 -13.37 10.17
C HIS A 20 17.53 -12.07 10.26
N GLN A 21 16.33 -12.11 10.84
CA GLN A 21 15.51 -10.92 11.07
C GLN A 21 16.19 -9.94 12.02
N LEU A 22 16.77 -10.41 13.13
CA LEU A 22 17.50 -9.56 14.06
C LEU A 22 18.73 -8.92 13.40
N GLN A 23 19.51 -9.71 12.67
CA GLN A 23 20.68 -9.23 11.93
C GLN A 23 20.29 -8.17 10.91
N LEU A 24 19.18 -8.37 10.20
CA LEU A 24 18.63 -7.40 9.27
C LEU A 24 18.21 -6.12 10.00
N SER A 25 17.42 -6.21 11.08
CA SER A 25 17.00 -5.03 11.85
C SER A 25 18.19 -4.22 12.36
N VAL A 26 19.26 -4.88 12.82
CA VAL A 26 20.51 -4.20 13.22
C VAL A 26 21.21 -3.54 12.02
N ARG A 27 21.27 -4.21 10.86
CA ARG A 27 21.82 -3.63 9.63
C ARG A 27 21.02 -2.39 9.19
N ILE A 28 19.69 -2.48 9.20
CA ILE A 28 18.79 -1.37 8.86
C ILE A 28 19.01 -0.21 9.84
N ALA A 29 18.97 -0.47 11.15
CA ALA A 29 19.19 0.53 12.18
C ALA A 29 20.52 1.25 11.97
N ARG A 30 21.60 0.46 11.78
CA ARG A 30 22.94 1.00 11.52
C ARG A 30 22.99 1.84 10.25
N PHE A 31 22.43 1.34 9.16
CA PHE A 31 22.41 2.05 7.88
C PHE A 31 21.69 3.40 7.99
N VAL A 32 20.55 3.42 8.68
CA VAL A 32 19.78 4.62 8.96
C VAL A 32 20.58 5.60 9.84
N LEU A 33 21.14 5.13 10.96
CA LEU A 33 21.95 5.93 11.89
C LEU A 33 23.21 6.52 11.23
N GLU A 34 23.91 5.75 10.40
CA GLU A 34 25.09 6.22 9.67
C GLU A 34 24.73 7.35 8.68
N ARG A 35 23.52 7.34 8.12
CA ARG A 35 23.04 8.43 7.24
C ARG A 35 22.74 9.69 8.05
N PHE A 36 22.09 9.55 9.20
CA PHE A 36 21.85 10.66 10.13
C PHE A 36 23.13 11.37 10.57
N ALA A 37 24.15 10.59 10.93
CA ALA A 37 25.43 11.14 11.37
C ALA A 37 26.12 11.98 10.28
N LYS A 38 25.84 11.72 8.99
CA LYS A 38 26.42 12.43 7.84
C LYS A 38 25.67 13.73 7.49
N ASP A 39 24.36 13.79 7.71
CA ASP A 39 23.53 14.94 7.35
C ASP A 39 23.54 16.06 8.42
N GLY A 40 24.40 15.94 9.44
CA GLY A 40 24.55 16.96 10.49
C GLY A 40 23.32 17.07 11.40
N GLY A 41 22.55 15.98 11.51
CA GLY A 41 21.39 15.92 12.39
C GLY A 41 21.75 16.31 13.81
N ASP A 42 20.89 17.13 14.42
CA ASP A 42 21.01 17.47 15.83
C ASP A 42 21.08 16.17 16.64
N LYS A 43 21.96 16.11 17.64
CA LYS A 43 22.38 14.84 18.30
C LYS A 43 21.24 14.08 19.00
N ASP A 44 20.04 14.65 19.04
CA ASP A 44 18.88 14.18 19.78
C ASP A 44 17.68 13.75 18.91
N ASP A 45 17.76 13.81 17.56
CA ASP A 45 16.61 13.49 16.71
C ASP A 45 16.71 12.11 16.04
N ASP A 46 16.12 11.10 16.68
CA ASP A 46 15.93 9.73 16.14
C ASP A 46 14.87 9.66 15.01
N MET A 47 14.49 10.80 14.42
CA MET A 47 13.40 10.95 13.45
C MET A 47 13.92 11.39 12.09
N LEU A 48 13.60 10.67 11.00
CA LEU A 48 13.93 11.18 9.65
C LEU A 48 12.71 11.87 9.02
N SER A 49 12.98 12.95 8.30
CA SER A 49 11.99 13.62 7.46
C SER A 49 11.57 12.75 6.27
N GLU A 50 10.38 13.01 5.72
CA GLU A 50 9.88 12.36 4.48
C GLU A 50 10.91 12.43 3.35
N LYS A 51 11.55 13.60 3.16
CA LYS A 51 12.57 13.81 2.13
C LYS A 51 13.77 12.88 2.32
N ASN A 52 14.29 12.77 3.55
CA ASN A 52 15.46 11.95 3.84
C ASN A 52 15.13 10.47 3.67
N TYR A 53 13.93 10.04 4.07
CA TYR A 53 13.45 8.68 3.83
C TYR A 53 13.33 8.34 2.35
N VAL A 54 12.72 9.22 1.56
CA VAL A 54 12.58 9.01 0.12
C VAL A 54 13.98 8.91 -0.53
N SER A 55 14.91 9.80 -0.14
CA SER A 55 16.31 9.72 -0.62
C SER A 55 16.96 8.38 -0.27
N LEU A 56 16.80 7.92 0.98
CA LEU A 56 17.34 6.66 1.47
C LEU A 56 16.82 5.46 0.65
N ILE A 57 15.50 5.41 0.45
CA ILE A 57 14.84 4.33 -0.29
C ILE A 57 15.32 4.34 -1.75
N THR A 58 15.32 5.50 -2.39
CA THR A 58 15.78 5.67 -3.77
C THR A 58 17.25 5.28 -3.94
N GLU A 59 18.15 5.71 -3.05
CA GLU A 59 19.56 5.33 -3.07
C GLU A 59 19.75 3.81 -2.90
N THR A 60 18.99 3.20 -2.00
CA THR A 60 19.03 1.75 -1.74
C THR A 60 18.56 0.95 -2.95
N ILE A 61 17.48 1.39 -3.60
CA ILE A 61 16.97 0.80 -4.85
C ILE A 61 18.01 0.91 -5.95
N ARG A 62 18.62 2.10 -6.12
CA ARG A 62 19.64 2.34 -7.15
C ARG A 62 20.87 1.47 -6.96
N ALA A 63 21.33 1.32 -5.72
CA ALA A 63 22.44 0.41 -5.39
C ALA A 63 22.13 -1.06 -5.73
N SER A 64 20.85 -1.42 -5.71
CA SER A 64 20.35 -2.79 -5.99
C SER A 64 19.82 -2.95 -7.42
N SER A 65 19.90 -1.92 -8.27
CA SER A 65 19.16 -1.84 -9.55
C SER A 65 19.55 -2.94 -10.54
N HIS A 66 20.86 -3.17 -10.71
CA HIS A 66 21.40 -4.23 -11.57
C HIS A 66 20.88 -5.61 -11.14
N ASP A 67 21.01 -5.94 -9.85
CA ASP A 67 20.61 -7.25 -9.32
C ASP A 67 19.09 -7.48 -9.35
N LEU A 68 18.30 -6.39 -9.38
CA LEU A 68 16.84 -6.44 -9.53
C LEU A 68 16.39 -6.37 -11.00
N GLY A 69 17.32 -6.26 -11.95
CA GLY A 69 17.02 -6.15 -13.38
C GLY A 69 16.28 -4.87 -13.77
N LEU A 70 16.44 -3.78 -13.01
CA LEU A 70 15.75 -2.51 -13.24
C LEU A 70 16.47 -1.62 -14.28
N GLU A 71 17.77 -1.85 -14.51
CA GLU A 71 18.63 -1.03 -15.39
C GLU A 71 18.18 -0.98 -16.87
N ASN A 72 17.47 -2.02 -17.33
CA ASN A 72 17.03 -2.13 -18.73
C ASN A 72 15.75 -1.30 -19.02
N ASP A 73 15.17 -0.68 -18.01
CA ASP A 73 13.89 0.05 -18.09
C ASP A 73 13.92 1.25 -17.14
N ALA A 74 14.68 2.27 -17.53
CA ALA A 74 14.89 3.48 -16.73
C ALA A 74 13.58 4.23 -16.42
N ASP A 75 12.60 4.18 -17.33
CA ASP A 75 11.28 4.77 -17.12
C ASP A 75 10.55 4.05 -15.99
N PHE A 76 10.53 2.70 -16.02
CA PHE A 76 9.93 1.93 -14.93
C PHE A 76 10.67 2.11 -13.61
N GLN A 77 12.00 2.28 -13.62
CA GLN A 77 12.77 2.46 -12.38
C GLN A 77 12.25 3.66 -11.57
N GLN A 78 11.90 4.78 -12.22
CA GLN A 78 11.34 5.94 -11.52
C GLN A 78 10.00 5.61 -10.85
N TYR A 79 9.12 4.89 -11.54
CA TYR A 79 7.86 4.42 -10.95
C TYR A 79 8.08 3.40 -9.83
N TYR A 80 9.07 2.52 -9.97
CA TYR A 80 9.44 1.55 -8.93
C TYR A 80 9.89 2.26 -7.65
N GLU A 81 10.75 3.27 -7.77
CA GLU A 81 11.21 4.12 -6.65
C GLU A 81 10.01 4.78 -5.93
N ILE A 82 9.11 5.42 -6.69
CA ILE A 82 7.93 6.11 -6.13
C ILE A 82 6.97 5.13 -5.45
N ILE A 83 6.63 4.01 -6.09
CA ILE A 83 5.69 3.04 -5.52
C ILE A 83 6.26 2.41 -4.25
N CYS A 84 7.55 2.03 -4.24
CA CYS A 84 8.19 1.46 -3.07
C CYS A 84 8.21 2.45 -1.91
N ALA A 85 8.57 3.71 -2.16
CA ALA A 85 8.55 4.77 -1.15
C ALA A 85 7.15 4.97 -0.57
N ARG A 86 6.13 5.05 -1.42
CA ARG A 86 4.72 5.17 -0.97
C ARG A 86 4.28 3.95 -0.17
N LYS A 87 4.57 2.72 -0.64
CA LYS A 87 4.17 1.47 0.03
C LYS A 87 4.79 1.30 1.42
N LEU A 88 5.97 1.88 1.64
CA LEU A 88 6.65 1.94 2.93
C LEU A 88 6.13 3.05 3.83
N LEU A 89 5.97 4.27 3.33
CA LEU A 89 5.66 5.45 4.16
C LEU A 89 4.18 5.62 4.46
N LEU A 90 3.30 5.26 3.52
CA LEU A 90 1.86 5.52 3.62
C LEU A 90 1.21 4.89 4.87
N PRO A 91 1.51 3.65 5.29
CA PRO A 91 0.95 3.05 6.51
C PRO A 91 1.26 3.83 7.80
N HIS A 92 2.37 4.56 7.85
CA HIS A 92 2.77 5.38 8.99
C HIS A 92 2.11 6.78 8.98
N GLY A 93 1.34 7.08 7.92
CA GLY A 93 0.60 8.33 7.75
C GLY A 93 1.48 9.48 7.29
N ILE A 94 1.34 9.88 6.03
CA ILE A 94 2.13 10.97 5.42
C ILE A 94 2.09 12.26 6.24
N GLN A 95 0.92 12.64 6.77
CA GLN A 95 0.78 13.84 7.61
C GLN A 95 1.52 13.73 8.95
N HIS A 96 1.63 12.52 9.52
CA HIS A 96 2.43 12.29 10.71
C HIS A 96 3.92 12.47 10.39
N ILE A 97 4.40 11.85 9.32
CA ILE A 97 5.80 11.92 8.86
C ILE A 97 6.19 13.37 8.55
N ARG A 98 5.32 14.14 7.87
CA ARG A 98 5.57 15.55 7.57
C ARG A 98 5.70 16.44 8.81
N ARG A 99 5.03 16.08 9.91
CA ARG A 99 5.00 16.88 11.14
C ARG A 99 6.07 16.46 12.14
N ARG A 100 6.41 15.18 12.21
CA ARG A 100 7.22 14.59 13.28
C ARG A 100 8.37 13.71 12.78
N GLY A 101 8.46 13.48 11.48
CA GLY A 101 9.32 12.44 10.93
C GLY A 101 8.81 11.04 11.24
N LEU A 102 9.62 10.06 10.88
CA LEU A 102 9.40 8.65 11.21
C LEU A 102 10.63 8.16 11.97
N SER A 103 10.40 7.51 13.11
CA SER A 103 11.48 7.09 14.02
C SER A 103 12.20 5.85 13.52
N ILE A 104 13.47 5.70 13.90
CA ILE A 104 14.24 4.47 13.62
C ILE A 104 13.52 3.23 14.18
N HIS A 105 12.92 3.35 15.37
CA HIS A 105 12.14 2.28 15.97
C HIS A 105 10.99 1.82 15.05
N GLU A 106 10.23 2.75 14.47
CA GLU A 106 9.14 2.43 13.54
C GLU A 106 9.65 1.75 12.26
N ILE A 107 10.86 2.07 11.77
CA ILE A 107 11.47 1.36 10.64
C ILE A 107 11.80 -0.09 11.02
N VAL A 108 12.57 -0.27 12.09
CA VAL A 108 13.20 -1.57 12.40
C VAL A 108 12.22 -2.60 12.93
N THR A 109 11.07 -2.14 13.44
CA THR A 109 9.95 -2.99 13.90
C THR A 109 8.89 -3.22 12.83
N SER A 110 8.99 -2.57 11.67
CA SER A 110 8.03 -2.74 10.58
C SER A 110 8.41 -3.89 9.66
N ASP A 111 7.51 -4.87 9.56
CA ASP A 111 7.69 -6.03 8.68
C ASP A 111 7.83 -5.63 7.20
N ARG A 112 7.17 -4.54 6.78
CA ARG A 112 7.27 -4.02 5.40
C ARG A 112 8.67 -3.50 5.10
N PHE A 113 9.29 -2.79 6.04
CA PHE A 113 10.67 -2.35 5.89
C PHE A 113 11.62 -3.55 5.89
N ALA A 114 11.41 -4.52 6.79
CA ALA A 114 12.20 -5.76 6.79
C ALA A 114 12.06 -6.54 5.47
N GLU A 115 10.86 -6.61 4.88
CA GLU A 115 10.63 -7.23 3.57
C GLU A 115 11.34 -6.49 2.44
N PHE A 116 11.27 -5.15 2.42
CA PHE A 116 11.98 -4.32 1.45
C PHE A 116 13.50 -4.49 1.54
N PHE A 117 14.08 -4.34 2.73
CA PHE A 117 15.53 -4.42 2.90
C PHE A 117 16.08 -5.84 2.67
N ARG A 118 15.29 -6.90 2.93
CA ARG A 118 15.64 -8.28 2.51
C ARG A 118 15.79 -8.38 0.99
N LEU A 119 14.90 -7.74 0.25
CA LEU A 119 14.99 -7.70 -1.21
C LEU A 119 16.19 -6.89 -1.67
N MET A 120 16.57 -5.82 -0.97
CA MET A 120 17.70 -4.99 -1.38
C MET A 120 19.06 -5.66 -1.08
N ASP A 121 19.19 -6.39 0.03
CA ASP A 121 20.45 -7.00 0.45
C ASP A 121 20.79 -8.29 -0.33
N GLY A 122 21.66 -8.17 -1.34
CA GLY A 122 22.12 -9.29 -2.16
C GLY A 122 22.77 -10.46 -1.39
N SER A 123 23.26 -10.24 -0.16
CA SER A 123 23.86 -11.33 0.65
C SER A 123 22.83 -12.32 1.21
N ILE A 124 21.58 -11.88 1.34
CA ILE A 124 20.49 -12.67 1.92
C ILE A 124 19.29 -12.83 0.97
N ARG A 125 19.20 -12.02 -0.09
CA ARG A 125 18.07 -11.98 -1.02
C ARG A 125 17.71 -13.37 -1.58
N ASP A 126 18.70 -14.18 -1.94
CA ASP A 126 18.52 -15.51 -2.53
C ASP A 126 18.09 -16.57 -1.51
N GLN A 127 18.09 -16.24 -0.21
CA GLN A 127 17.68 -17.15 0.86
C GLN A 127 16.17 -17.13 1.12
N PHE A 128 15.42 -16.22 0.49
CA PHE A 128 13.98 -16.04 0.69
C PHE A 128 13.22 -16.12 -0.64
N ASP A 129 11.91 -16.34 -0.55
CA ASP A 129 11.03 -16.34 -1.72
C ASP A 129 10.88 -14.92 -2.29
N GLN A 130 11.69 -14.62 -3.31
CA GLN A 130 11.71 -13.32 -3.97
C GLN A 130 10.40 -13.03 -4.71
N HIS A 131 9.76 -14.05 -5.29
CA HIS A 131 8.56 -13.87 -6.10
C HIS A 131 7.33 -13.52 -5.25
N ARG A 132 7.34 -13.89 -3.97
CA ARG A 132 6.30 -13.51 -3.00
C ARG A 132 6.58 -12.19 -2.29
N ASN A 133 7.78 -11.63 -2.42
CA ASN A 133 8.13 -10.35 -1.81
C ASN A 133 7.30 -9.21 -2.41
N ALA A 134 6.58 -8.46 -1.56
CA ALA A 134 5.67 -7.41 -1.97
C ALA A 134 6.34 -6.23 -2.72
N PHE A 135 7.67 -6.13 -2.67
CA PHE A 135 8.48 -5.14 -3.36
C PHE A 135 9.17 -5.69 -4.61
N HIS A 136 8.95 -6.96 -4.98
CA HIS A 136 9.55 -7.53 -6.18
C HIS A 136 9.17 -6.71 -7.43
N PRO A 137 10.11 -6.40 -8.35
CA PRO A 137 9.87 -5.56 -9.52
C PRO A 137 8.64 -5.96 -10.34
N ILE A 138 8.38 -7.25 -10.48
CA ILE A 138 7.19 -7.77 -11.19
C ILE A 138 5.89 -7.33 -10.51
N LEU A 139 5.78 -7.42 -9.18
CA LEU A 139 4.56 -7.04 -8.44
C LEU A 139 4.34 -5.53 -8.47
N ILE A 140 5.41 -4.76 -8.28
CA ILE A 140 5.35 -3.29 -8.39
C ILE A 140 4.97 -2.86 -9.81
N ARG A 141 5.46 -3.57 -10.83
CA ARG A 141 5.09 -3.33 -12.23
C ARG A 141 3.62 -3.58 -12.50
N PHE A 142 2.99 -4.54 -11.81
CA PHE A 142 1.55 -4.72 -11.94
C PHE A 142 0.77 -3.52 -11.42
N ILE A 143 1.16 -2.91 -10.29
CA ILE A 143 0.52 -1.69 -9.76
C ILE A 143 0.59 -0.54 -10.78
N HIS A 144 1.75 -0.36 -11.42
CA HIS A 144 1.91 0.65 -12.46
C HIS A 144 1.08 0.32 -13.73
N ARG A 145 1.06 -0.94 -14.17
CA ARG A 145 0.25 -1.38 -15.32
C ARG A 145 -1.25 -1.27 -15.08
N GLN A 146 -1.70 -1.42 -13.84
CA GLN A 146 -3.09 -1.21 -13.45
C GLN A 146 -3.51 0.23 -13.72
N TYR A 147 -2.69 1.21 -13.31
CA TYR A 147 -2.90 2.62 -13.62
C TYR A 147 -3.02 2.86 -15.13
N LEU A 148 -2.02 2.39 -15.91
CA LEU A 148 -2.00 2.58 -17.36
C LEU A 148 -3.18 1.94 -18.10
N GLN A 149 -3.84 0.93 -17.51
CA GLN A 149 -5.04 0.34 -18.10
C GLN A 149 -6.32 1.06 -17.70
N LEU A 150 -6.29 1.81 -16.60
CA LEU A 150 -7.41 2.65 -16.17
C LEU A 150 -7.43 3.97 -16.92
N ASP A 151 -6.27 4.61 -17.12
CA ASP A 151 -6.07 5.83 -17.90
C ASP A 151 -6.23 5.52 -19.40
N ARG A 152 -7.48 5.60 -19.89
CA ARG A 152 -7.86 5.15 -21.25
C ARG A 152 -7.57 6.22 -22.29
N ASP A 153 -7.67 7.48 -21.92
CA ASP A 153 -7.37 8.60 -22.82
C ASP A 153 -5.88 8.97 -22.82
N GLY A 154 -5.10 8.46 -21.86
CA GLY A 154 -3.66 8.63 -21.76
C GLY A 154 -3.27 10.03 -21.31
N ASN A 155 -4.15 10.72 -20.58
CA ASN A 155 -3.95 12.11 -20.18
C ASN A 155 -3.08 12.24 -18.90
N GLY A 156 -2.76 11.14 -18.23
CA GLY A 156 -1.95 11.13 -17.01
C GLY A 156 -2.75 11.42 -15.74
N MET A 157 -4.08 11.34 -15.80
CA MET A 157 -5.03 11.45 -14.70
C MET A 157 -6.14 10.42 -14.88
N LEU A 158 -6.95 10.19 -13.83
CA LEU A 158 -8.06 9.26 -13.84
C LEU A 158 -9.36 9.98 -13.54
N SER A 159 -10.31 9.89 -14.46
CA SER A 159 -11.70 10.27 -14.22
C SER A 159 -12.43 9.28 -13.30
N THR A 160 -13.57 9.69 -12.76
CA THR A 160 -14.47 8.79 -12.00
C THR A 160 -14.88 7.57 -12.83
N SER A 161 -15.14 7.78 -14.13
CA SER A 161 -15.54 6.72 -15.06
C SER A 161 -14.43 5.70 -15.33
N GLU A 162 -13.17 6.13 -15.27
CA GLU A 162 -12.02 5.25 -15.41
C GLU A 162 -11.81 4.44 -14.15
N LEU A 163 -11.92 5.07 -12.97
CA LEU A 163 -11.80 4.38 -11.70
C LEU A 163 -12.95 3.38 -11.43
N GLN A 164 -14.13 3.53 -12.07
CA GLN A 164 -15.20 2.51 -12.04
C GLN A 164 -14.76 1.15 -12.59
N ASP A 165 -13.70 1.11 -13.40
CA ASP A 165 -13.12 -0.14 -13.92
C ASP A 165 -11.98 -0.69 -13.06
N TYR A 166 -11.73 -0.10 -11.89
CA TYR A 166 -10.77 -0.63 -10.92
C TYR A 166 -11.10 -2.08 -10.56
N GLY A 167 -10.10 -2.96 -10.66
CA GLY A 167 -10.28 -4.40 -10.44
C GLY A 167 -10.86 -5.18 -11.64
N LYS A 168 -11.34 -4.52 -12.69
CA LYS A 168 -11.92 -5.16 -13.89
C LYS A 168 -10.92 -5.31 -15.04
N LYS A 169 -9.82 -4.54 -15.03
CA LYS A 169 -8.80 -4.60 -16.08
C LYS A 169 -7.86 -5.81 -15.90
N ARG A 170 -7.22 -6.24 -16.99
CA ARG A 170 -6.36 -7.45 -17.02
C ARG A 170 -5.17 -7.37 -16.06
N ALA A 171 -4.64 -6.19 -15.79
CA ALA A 171 -3.53 -6.01 -14.86
C ALA A 171 -3.92 -6.24 -13.39
N PHE A 172 -5.21 -6.24 -13.05
CA PHE A 172 -5.71 -6.64 -11.74
C PHE A 172 -5.90 -8.15 -11.63
N ASN A 173 -6.43 -8.78 -12.68
CA ASN A 173 -6.58 -10.23 -12.75
C ASN A 173 -6.09 -10.78 -14.11
N PRO A 174 -4.84 -11.25 -14.19
CA PRO A 174 -4.28 -11.81 -15.43
C PRO A 174 -5.01 -13.06 -15.92
N THR A 175 -5.71 -13.78 -15.03
CA THR A 175 -6.44 -15.03 -15.37
C THR A 175 -7.83 -14.79 -15.96
N GLY A 176 -8.38 -13.56 -15.83
CA GLY A 176 -9.60 -13.13 -16.51
C GLY A 176 -10.91 -13.76 -16.00
N ASN A 177 -10.90 -14.55 -14.92
CA ASN A 177 -12.07 -15.32 -14.50
C ASN A 177 -13.16 -14.49 -13.80
N SER A 178 -12.79 -13.40 -13.12
CA SER A 178 -13.71 -12.46 -12.45
C SER A 178 -12.98 -11.16 -12.08
N PRO A 179 -13.68 -10.03 -11.95
CA PRO A 179 -13.08 -8.82 -11.38
C PRO A 179 -12.50 -9.08 -9.98
N THR A 180 -11.38 -8.46 -9.64
CA THR A 180 -10.87 -8.52 -8.25
C THR A 180 -11.68 -7.61 -7.32
N HIS A 181 -12.26 -6.54 -7.88
CA HIS A 181 -13.06 -5.56 -7.17
C HIS A 181 -14.20 -5.09 -8.10
N ASP A 182 -15.32 -4.71 -7.51
CA ASP A 182 -16.37 -3.95 -8.20
C ASP A 182 -16.86 -2.84 -7.27
N LEU A 183 -16.26 -1.67 -7.42
CA LEU A 183 -16.53 -0.52 -6.57
C LEU A 183 -17.90 0.08 -6.89
N THR A 184 -18.61 0.54 -5.86
CA THR A 184 -19.90 1.21 -6.00
C THR A 184 -19.72 2.67 -6.41
N ASP A 185 -20.71 3.24 -7.10
CA ASP A 185 -20.64 4.63 -7.56
C ASP A 185 -20.63 5.61 -6.37
N ALA A 186 -21.38 5.28 -5.32
CA ALA A 186 -21.35 6.01 -4.05
C ALA A 186 -19.94 6.05 -3.45
N PHE A 187 -19.24 4.91 -3.41
CA PHE A 187 -17.89 4.83 -2.88
C PHE A 187 -16.90 5.65 -3.72
N ILE A 188 -16.91 5.49 -5.04
CA ILE A 188 -16.02 6.24 -5.94
C ILE A 188 -16.25 7.75 -5.80
N SER A 189 -17.51 8.18 -5.75
CA SER A 189 -17.86 9.59 -5.58
C SER A 189 -17.24 10.18 -4.32
N GLN A 190 -17.30 9.44 -3.20
CA GLN A 190 -16.70 9.90 -1.93
C GLN A 190 -15.16 9.79 -1.92
N VAL A 191 -14.57 8.84 -2.65
CA VAL A 191 -13.11 8.79 -2.84
C VAL A 191 -12.62 10.06 -3.53
N PHE A 192 -13.25 10.48 -4.63
CA PHE A 192 -12.88 11.70 -5.36
C PHE A 192 -13.11 12.98 -4.54
N ALA A 193 -14.03 12.95 -3.56
CA ALA A 193 -14.22 14.06 -2.63
C ALA A 193 -13.15 14.10 -1.52
N GLU A 194 -12.54 12.96 -1.19
CA GLU A 194 -11.56 12.84 -0.10
C GLU A 194 -10.11 13.02 -0.57
N VAL A 195 -9.80 12.56 -1.78
CA VAL A 195 -8.44 12.61 -2.33
C VAL A 195 -8.16 13.92 -3.09
N PRO A 196 -6.89 14.34 -3.22
CA PRO A 196 -6.55 15.45 -4.10
C PRO A 196 -6.93 15.15 -5.56
N THR A 197 -7.64 16.08 -6.19
CA THR A 197 -8.03 16.02 -7.60
C THR A 197 -7.67 17.31 -8.34
N PHE A 198 -7.38 17.21 -9.63
CA PHE A 198 -7.19 18.33 -10.54
C PHE A 198 -8.29 18.29 -11.60
N ASP A 199 -9.10 19.34 -11.69
CA ASP A 199 -10.27 19.41 -12.58
C ASP A 199 -11.23 18.20 -12.47
N GLY A 200 -11.33 17.63 -11.27
CA GLY A 200 -12.18 16.47 -10.98
C GLY A 200 -11.54 15.11 -11.30
N GLU A 201 -10.27 15.10 -11.69
CA GLU A 201 -9.51 13.89 -12.01
C GLU A 201 -8.40 13.61 -10.99
N MET A 202 -8.10 12.34 -10.78
CA MET A 202 -7.12 11.85 -9.82
C MET A 202 -5.77 11.66 -10.52
N ASP A 203 -4.71 12.31 -10.02
CA ASP A 203 -3.36 12.11 -10.57
C ASP A 203 -2.76 10.74 -10.19
N TYR A 204 -1.60 10.42 -10.76
CA TYR A 204 -0.89 9.18 -10.47
C TYR A 204 -0.57 8.99 -8.98
N HIS A 205 -0.21 10.05 -8.25
CA HIS A 205 0.12 9.96 -6.83
C HIS A 205 -1.11 9.65 -5.97
N ALA A 206 -2.23 10.29 -6.24
CA ALA A 206 -3.50 10.03 -5.58
C ALA A 206 -4.00 8.62 -5.89
N TYR A 207 -3.82 8.12 -7.13
CA TYR A 207 -4.10 6.72 -7.47
C TYR A 207 -3.24 5.74 -6.68
N LEU A 208 -1.93 6.01 -6.53
CA LEU A 208 -1.05 5.15 -5.76
C LEU A 208 -1.47 5.11 -4.29
N ASP A 209 -1.77 6.27 -3.70
CA ASP A 209 -2.25 6.32 -2.32
C ASP A 209 -3.55 5.53 -2.18
N PHE A 210 -4.53 5.78 -3.05
CA PHE A 210 -5.80 5.04 -3.10
C PHE A 210 -5.58 3.52 -3.17
N THR A 211 -4.80 3.06 -4.15
CA THR A 211 -4.56 1.63 -4.39
C THR A 211 -3.83 0.98 -3.23
N LEU A 212 -2.87 1.65 -2.62
CA LEU A 212 -2.11 1.11 -1.50
C LEU A 212 -2.93 1.09 -0.20
N LEU A 213 -3.79 2.08 0.03
CA LEU A 213 -4.71 2.12 1.17
C LEU A 213 -5.83 1.09 1.02
N LEU A 214 -6.34 0.89 -0.18
CA LEU A 214 -7.38 -0.12 -0.45
C LEU A 214 -6.90 -1.54 -0.13
N ASN A 215 -5.60 -1.80 -0.30
CA ASN A 215 -4.95 -3.08 0.02
C ASN A 215 -4.41 -3.17 1.46
N ASP A 216 -4.66 -2.16 2.30
CA ASP A 216 -4.23 -2.11 3.69
C ASP A 216 -5.45 -1.94 4.61
N PHE A 217 -5.79 -2.97 5.37
CA PHE A 217 -6.96 -2.95 6.27
C PHE A 217 -6.56 -2.83 7.75
N VAL A 218 -5.28 -2.61 8.03
CA VAL A 218 -4.75 -2.66 9.41
C VAL A 218 -4.12 -1.33 9.82
N SER A 219 -3.48 -0.62 8.89
CA SER A 219 -2.80 0.62 9.27
C SER A 219 -3.78 1.74 9.64
N ASN A 220 -3.36 2.57 10.58
CA ASN A 220 -4.12 3.77 10.98
C ASN A 220 -4.34 4.72 9.78
N ALA A 221 -3.41 4.77 8.84
CA ALA A 221 -3.55 5.60 7.64
C ALA A 221 -4.72 5.11 6.77
N ALA A 222 -4.83 3.80 6.52
CA ALA A 222 -5.93 3.25 5.76
C ALA A 222 -7.27 3.36 6.47
N LEU A 223 -7.32 3.08 7.78
CA LEU A 223 -8.54 3.27 8.58
C LEU A 223 -9.02 4.73 8.54
N ARG A 224 -8.10 5.70 8.62
CA ARG A 224 -8.44 7.13 8.48
C ARG A 224 -8.94 7.48 7.09
N PHE A 225 -8.33 6.92 6.05
CA PHE A 225 -8.79 7.10 4.68
C PHE A 225 -10.22 6.58 4.49
N PHE A 226 -10.49 5.32 4.88
CA PHE A 226 -11.84 4.77 4.80
C PHE A 226 -12.84 5.54 5.65
N TRP A 227 -12.44 5.98 6.85
CA TRP A 227 -13.28 6.84 7.68
C TRP A 227 -13.60 8.16 6.97
N GLY A 228 -12.62 8.81 6.35
CA GLY A 228 -12.83 10.05 5.60
C GLY A 228 -13.82 9.88 4.44
N VAL A 229 -13.71 8.76 3.72
CA VAL A 229 -14.63 8.40 2.63
C VAL A 229 -16.05 8.09 3.16
N LEU A 230 -16.17 7.35 4.28
CA LEU A 230 -17.47 6.94 4.83
C LEU A 230 -18.19 8.08 5.56
N ASP A 231 -17.49 8.85 6.38
CA ASP A 231 -18.00 10.03 7.09
C ASP A 231 -17.96 11.26 6.17
N PHE A 232 -18.66 11.19 5.03
CA PHE A 232 -18.64 12.26 4.03
C PHE A 232 -19.29 13.57 4.52
N HIS A 233 -20.13 13.50 5.56
CA HIS A 233 -20.66 14.67 6.26
C HIS A 233 -19.68 15.29 7.26
N LYS A 234 -18.53 14.64 7.53
CA LYS A 234 -17.49 15.10 8.46
C LYS A 234 -18.00 15.38 9.88
N GLN A 235 -18.95 14.56 10.34
CA GLN A 235 -19.61 14.75 11.64
C GLN A 235 -18.99 13.92 12.77
N GLY A 236 -18.04 13.04 12.46
CA GLY A 236 -17.35 12.20 13.43
C GLY A 236 -18.12 10.93 13.83
N PHE A 237 -19.22 10.61 13.15
CA PHE A 237 -19.99 9.38 13.31
C PHE A 237 -20.77 9.04 12.04
N LEU A 238 -21.03 7.75 11.80
CA LEU A 238 -21.87 7.29 10.69
C LEU A 238 -23.32 7.17 11.17
N ASP A 239 -24.23 7.91 10.54
CA ASP A 239 -25.66 7.81 10.83
C ASP A 239 -26.38 6.88 9.85
N ALA A 240 -27.66 6.63 10.13
CA ALA A 240 -28.49 5.78 9.28
C ALA A 240 -28.60 6.28 7.84
N PHE A 241 -28.52 7.60 7.60
CA PHE A 241 -28.58 8.16 6.25
C PHE A 241 -27.30 7.85 5.47
N THR A 242 -26.14 8.07 6.10
CA THR A 242 -24.80 7.79 5.56
C THR A 242 -24.67 6.31 5.20
N LEU A 243 -25.12 5.42 6.09
CA LEU A 243 -25.11 3.98 5.84
C LEU A 243 -26.07 3.59 4.72
N ASP A 244 -27.30 4.13 4.71
CA ASP A 244 -28.30 3.86 3.67
C ASP A 244 -27.82 4.31 2.29
N PHE A 245 -27.09 5.42 2.19
CA PHE A 245 -26.48 5.92 0.95
C PHE A 245 -25.54 4.88 0.31
N PHE A 246 -24.58 4.34 1.07
CA PHE A 246 -23.66 3.32 0.55
C PHE A 246 -24.35 1.97 0.29
N LEU A 247 -25.25 1.56 1.19
CA LEU A 247 -25.96 0.28 1.07
C LEU A 247 -26.84 0.23 -0.18
N ARG A 248 -27.50 1.33 -0.56
CA ARG A 248 -28.28 1.39 -1.81
C ARG A 248 -27.41 1.12 -3.03
N SER A 249 -26.25 1.77 -3.13
CA SER A 249 -25.34 1.59 -4.25
C SER A 249 -24.71 0.19 -4.27
N LEU A 250 -24.48 -0.42 -3.09
CA LEU A 250 -24.06 -1.82 -2.99
C LEU A 250 -25.13 -2.78 -3.50
N LEU A 251 -26.39 -2.57 -3.11
CA LEU A 251 -27.50 -3.41 -3.57
C LEU A 251 -27.70 -3.32 -5.08
N GLU A 252 -27.54 -2.14 -5.67
CA GLU A 252 -27.56 -1.97 -7.13
C GLU A 252 -26.52 -2.85 -7.82
N LYS A 253 -25.29 -2.94 -7.27
CA LYS A 253 -24.26 -3.85 -7.80
C LYS A 253 -24.65 -5.31 -7.64
N ILE A 254 -25.14 -5.72 -6.48
CA ILE A 254 -25.57 -7.11 -6.23
C ILE A 254 -26.70 -7.50 -7.22
N TYR A 255 -27.69 -6.61 -7.43
CA TYR A 255 -28.76 -6.85 -8.41
C TYR A 255 -28.24 -7.05 -9.84
N VAL A 256 -27.18 -6.33 -10.23
CA VAL A 256 -26.55 -6.48 -11.55
C VAL A 256 -25.85 -7.84 -11.69
N HIS A 257 -25.25 -8.37 -10.62
CA HIS A 257 -24.53 -9.66 -10.66
C HIS A 257 -25.41 -10.89 -10.47
N GLU A 258 -26.34 -10.86 -9.52
CA GLU A 258 -27.11 -12.04 -9.07
C GLU A 258 -28.55 -12.03 -9.58
N GLY A 259 -29.05 -10.92 -10.13
CA GLY A 259 -30.46 -10.75 -10.48
C GLY A 259 -31.34 -10.34 -9.28
N ARG A 260 -32.57 -9.91 -9.56
CA ARG A 260 -33.48 -9.32 -8.56
C ARG A 260 -34.02 -10.30 -7.52
N ASP A 261 -34.06 -11.58 -7.82
CA ASP A 261 -34.75 -12.58 -7.00
C ASP A 261 -33.88 -13.11 -5.84
N ASP A 262 -32.55 -13.05 -5.97
CA ASP A 262 -31.60 -13.58 -4.99
C ASP A 262 -30.96 -12.50 -4.08
N ALA A 263 -31.09 -11.23 -4.44
CA ALA A 263 -30.49 -10.13 -3.70
C ALA A 263 -31.29 -9.72 -2.44
N PRO A 264 -30.64 -9.49 -1.28
CA PRO A 264 -31.32 -9.09 -0.06
C PRO A 264 -31.99 -7.72 -0.20
N THR A 265 -33.24 -7.60 0.23
CA THR A 265 -33.94 -6.30 0.29
C THR A 265 -33.36 -5.42 1.41
N ILE A 266 -33.39 -4.08 1.24
CA ILE A 266 -32.94 -3.10 2.27
C ILE A 266 -33.55 -3.41 3.65
N HIS A 267 -34.81 -3.87 3.67
CA HIS A 267 -35.49 -4.26 4.91
C HIS A 267 -34.86 -5.47 5.61
N ARG A 268 -34.27 -6.44 4.88
CA ARG A 268 -33.56 -7.58 5.49
C ARG A 268 -32.23 -7.16 6.11
N LEU A 269 -31.53 -6.20 5.51
CA LEU A 269 -30.25 -5.68 6.03
C LEU A 269 -30.41 -4.79 7.27
N ARG A 270 -31.60 -4.24 7.53
CA ARG A 270 -31.89 -3.41 8.71
C ARG A 270 -32.33 -4.20 9.94
N VAL A 271 -32.60 -5.50 9.80
CA VAL A 271 -33.22 -6.34 10.86
C VAL A 271 -32.25 -7.45 11.35
N SER A 272 -31.10 -7.60 10.71
CA SER A 272 -29.95 -8.43 11.16
C SER A 272 -28.97 -7.61 11.98
#